data_AF-A0A3R6J4G6-F1
#
_entry.id   AF-A0A3R6J4G6-F1
#
_cell.length_a   1.000
_cell.length_b   1.000
_cell.length_c   1.000
_cell.angle_alpha   90.00
_cell.angle_beta   90.00
_cell.angle_gamma   90.00
#
_symmetry.space_group_name_H-M   'P 1'
#
loop_
_entity.id
_entity.type
_entity.pdbx_description
1 polymer ?
#
loop_
_entity_poly.entity_id
_entity_poly.type
_entity_poly.pdbx_seq_one_letter_code
_entity_poly.pdbx_strand_id
1 'polypeptide(L)'
;MKNIVSPVVLWGTLFLFLFSSLSAQNSRQRAKDSLRLVVSKTEGAERLAANRKLVGLYQLEVNKDQVLDTILTIYDAMNADARKLGDLKEQGVILHNRLAAISSKGLYDEVIRQAPATLDFLAKNELWKNYYLVCSQFINAYSRQGEYEKALVKADSIYNYAKAQNNRAGMGVILHDISRIYTFQRRYPEEEKCLRESIDMLQDQTSYLNMLATVSYHLVTNLIAQERYDDALKAACETEEVNRRFEAAAKSPQLSAWCNLWFSYIDLYRQMNEFDKAQLYINKVDSATKGSVKLYKERGHVLYGKKRYHEALEMLDKAIEQYPNRLEAKGLKLMTLIQMDEPEKAVELFYKFIEERNADFNRDYNAKLDEIRTQYEVDKYVAEKERNRIYFLFALGLCLFLVLLLAGVVYYNRIIAAKNRNLYRQIKEQDRMANELSLLSVTPPPVEDTSLAAAEELPGSSQQRKLVAQLREYLLKDNNLFNANLARDEIASALGTNKNALNEAVKTVIGKTPMEYVRTMQLDEARRLLEKHPELTVEAVALNCGFNVVETFYRLFRKHYGITPAEYRKIALSEQN
;
A
#
# COMPACT_ATOMS: atom_id res chain seq x y z
N MET A 1 54.90 65.27 -1.41
CA MET A 1 53.79 65.83 -0.63
C MET A 1 52.85 64.69 -0.25
N LYS A 2 52.72 64.41 1.06
CA LYS A 2 51.79 63.43 1.61
C LYS A 2 50.37 63.98 1.50
N ASN A 3 49.47 63.33 0.74
CA ASN A 3 48.03 63.52 0.89
C ASN A 3 47.46 62.33 1.63
N ILE A 4 47.28 62.52 2.93
CA ILE A 4 46.54 61.64 3.82
C ILE A 4 45.06 61.86 3.51
N VAL A 5 44.44 60.91 2.81
CA VAL A 5 42.98 60.86 2.71
C VAL A 5 42.46 60.37 4.07
N SER A 6 41.64 61.22 4.71
CA SER A 6 41.03 60.99 6.02
C SER A 6 40.30 59.63 6.09
N PRO A 7 40.47 58.84 7.18
CA PRO A 7 39.74 57.58 7.38
C PRO A 7 38.22 57.78 7.46
N VAL A 8 37.73 58.99 7.72
CA VAL A 8 36.31 59.26 8.01
C VAL A 8 35.40 59.06 6.78
N VAL A 9 35.93 59.15 5.56
CA VAL A 9 35.12 58.99 4.33
C VAL A 9 34.88 57.52 3.96
N LEU A 10 35.81 56.61 4.29
CA LEU A 10 35.65 55.17 4.02
C LEU A 10 34.64 54.48 4.96
N TRP A 11 34.53 54.96 6.20
CA TRP A 11 33.53 54.44 7.15
C TRP A 11 32.11 54.91 6.81
N GLY A 12 31.93 56.10 6.24
CA GLY A 12 30.62 56.62 5.82
C GLY A 12 29.98 55.83 4.68
N THR A 13 30.77 55.36 3.70
CA THR A 13 30.29 54.53 2.60
C THR A 13 29.99 53.09 3.01
N LEU A 14 30.78 52.51 3.94
CA LEU A 14 30.49 51.18 4.49
C LEU A 14 29.24 51.19 5.39
N PHE A 15 29.02 52.28 6.15
CA PHE A 15 27.80 52.49 6.94
C PHE A 15 26.56 52.67 6.05
N LEU A 16 26.63 53.43 4.95
CA LEU A 16 25.48 53.63 4.07
C LEU A 16 25.07 52.34 3.32
N PHE A 17 26.00 51.45 2.97
CA PHE A 17 25.66 50.15 2.37
C PHE A 17 25.04 49.18 3.38
N LEU A 18 25.54 49.13 4.62
CA LEU A 18 24.92 48.35 5.70
C LEU A 18 23.55 48.90 6.08
N PHE A 19 23.35 50.22 6.13
CA PHE A 19 22.04 50.80 6.41
C PHE A 19 21.05 50.65 5.25
N SER A 20 21.48 50.61 3.99
CA SER A 20 20.56 50.43 2.85
C SER A 20 20.00 49.00 2.76
N SER A 21 20.82 47.97 2.99
CA SER A 21 20.37 46.58 3.06
C SER A 21 19.57 46.29 4.33
N LEU A 22 20.01 46.82 5.48
CA LEU A 22 19.32 46.67 6.76
C LEU A 22 17.99 47.45 6.79
N SER A 23 17.90 48.63 6.16
CA SER A 23 16.64 49.40 6.04
C SER A 23 15.64 48.73 5.10
N ALA A 24 16.08 48.16 3.98
CA ALA A 24 15.23 47.41 3.05
C ALA A 24 14.77 46.05 3.62
N GLN A 25 15.57 45.44 4.49
CA GLN A 25 15.20 44.24 5.24
C GLN A 25 14.26 44.58 6.39
N ASN A 26 14.50 45.68 7.12
CA ASN A 26 13.61 46.19 8.16
C ASN A 26 12.26 46.65 7.60
N SER A 27 12.22 47.26 6.41
CA SER A 27 10.96 47.68 5.78
C SER A 27 10.12 46.47 5.33
N ARG A 28 10.76 45.44 4.77
CA ARG A 28 10.09 44.17 4.41
C ARG A 28 9.59 43.41 5.63
N GLN A 29 10.39 43.37 6.71
CA GLN A 29 9.96 42.74 7.95
C GLN A 29 8.75 43.47 8.55
N ARG A 30 8.78 44.81 8.63
CA ARG A 30 7.63 45.61 9.06
C ARG A 30 6.39 45.40 8.19
N ALA A 31 6.55 45.28 6.87
CA ALA A 31 5.45 44.99 5.95
C ALA A 31 4.83 43.61 6.21
N LYS A 32 5.66 42.58 6.45
CA LYS A 32 5.18 41.24 6.84
C LYS A 32 4.42 41.29 8.16
N ASP A 33 4.95 41.98 9.17
CA ASP A 33 4.32 42.06 10.50
C ASP A 33 2.99 42.84 10.46
N SER A 34 2.93 43.92 9.68
CA SER A 34 1.68 44.64 9.43
C SER A 34 0.64 43.76 8.73
N LEU A 35 1.03 43.00 7.70
CA LEU A 35 0.12 42.09 7.00
C LEU A 35 -0.36 40.94 7.90
N ARG A 36 0.52 40.37 8.75
CA ARG A 36 0.14 39.34 9.73
C ARG A 36 -0.91 39.86 10.72
N LEU A 37 -0.79 41.11 11.16
CA LEU A 37 -1.79 41.75 12.04
C LEU A 37 -3.14 41.93 11.33
N VAL A 38 -3.13 42.27 10.03
CA VAL A 38 -4.36 42.35 9.23
C VAL A 38 -4.98 40.95 9.11
N VAL A 39 -4.18 39.94 8.79
CA VAL A 39 -4.63 38.54 8.67
C VAL A 39 -5.24 38.02 9.97
N SER A 40 -4.70 38.40 11.13
CA SER A 40 -5.24 37.98 12.43
C SER A 40 -6.55 38.67 12.83
N LYS A 41 -6.90 39.78 12.17
CA LYS A 41 -8.07 40.63 12.52
C LYS A 41 -9.19 40.59 11.49
N THR A 42 -8.96 39.96 10.33
CA THR A 42 -9.88 39.98 9.18
C THR A 42 -10.28 38.56 8.78
N GLU A 43 -11.36 38.44 8.01
CA GLU A 43 -11.83 37.18 7.45
C GLU A 43 -12.25 37.35 5.98
N GLY A 44 -12.46 36.24 5.28
CA GLY A 44 -12.97 36.24 3.90
C GLY A 44 -12.04 36.99 2.93
N ALA A 45 -12.61 37.88 2.11
CA ALA A 45 -11.90 38.51 1.00
C ALA A 45 -10.75 39.41 1.44
N GLU A 46 -10.89 40.10 2.57
CA GLU A 46 -9.86 41.00 3.10
C GLU A 46 -8.64 40.21 3.60
N ARG A 47 -8.88 39.11 4.33
CA ARG A 47 -7.82 38.19 4.76
C ARG A 47 -7.12 37.54 3.56
N LEU A 48 -7.88 37.15 2.54
CA LEU A 48 -7.34 36.57 1.31
C LEU A 48 -6.43 37.56 0.56
N ALA A 49 -6.82 38.83 0.45
CA ALA A 49 -6.01 39.88 -0.16
C ALA A 49 -4.71 40.16 0.63
N ALA A 50 -4.80 40.17 1.97
CA ALA A 50 -3.63 40.34 2.83
C ALA A 50 -2.66 39.16 2.72
N ASN A 51 -3.18 37.93 2.74
CA ASN A 51 -2.39 36.71 2.55
C ASN A 51 -1.72 36.65 1.18
N ARG A 52 -2.37 37.10 0.10
CA ARG A 52 -1.75 37.17 -1.24
C ARG A 52 -0.51 38.06 -1.25
N LYS A 53 -0.58 39.24 -0.61
CA LYS A 53 0.58 40.14 -0.47
C LYS A 53 1.66 39.50 0.39
N LEU A 54 1.27 38.82 1.47
CA LEU A 54 2.19 38.17 2.39
C LEU A 54 2.98 37.05 1.71
N VAL A 55 2.32 36.20 0.92
CA VAL A 55 2.97 35.17 0.09
C VAL A 55 4.00 35.79 -0.85
N GLY A 56 3.65 36.89 -1.53
CA GLY A 56 4.59 37.58 -2.43
C GLY A 56 5.86 38.05 -1.72
N LEU A 57 5.77 38.47 -0.45
CA LEU A 57 6.93 38.84 0.35
C LEU A 57 7.78 37.62 0.75
N TYR A 58 7.16 36.50 1.10
CA TYR A 58 7.90 35.27 1.45
C TYR A 58 8.53 34.58 0.25
N GLN A 59 7.91 34.64 -0.93
CA GLN A 59 8.48 34.08 -2.16
C GLN A 59 9.85 34.69 -2.50
N LEU A 60 10.08 35.96 -2.15
CA LEU A 60 11.38 36.62 -2.29
C LEU A 60 12.45 36.07 -1.34
N GLU A 61 12.05 35.34 -0.30
CA GLU A 61 12.91 34.74 0.73
C GLU A 61 12.88 33.20 0.65
N VAL A 62 12.36 32.62 -0.44
CA VAL A 62 12.05 31.19 -0.54
C VAL A 62 13.24 30.28 -0.26
N ASN A 63 14.47 30.76 -0.47
CA ASN A 63 15.70 30.00 -0.22
C ASN A 63 16.06 29.84 1.25
N LYS A 64 15.38 30.52 2.18
CA LYS A 64 15.59 30.34 3.62
C LYS A 64 14.82 29.12 4.13
N ASP A 65 15.35 28.47 5.16
CA ASP A 65 14.69 27.36 5.83
C ASP A 65 13.33 27.78 6.42
N GLN A 66 12.36 26.86 6.45
CA GLN A 66 10.98 27.05 6.97
C GLN A 66 10.10 28.06 6.21
N VAL A 67 10.63 28.82 5.24
CA VAL A 67 9.83 29.76 4.45
C VAL A 67 8.83 29.02 3.56
N LEU A 68 9.17 27.83 3.05
CA LEU A 68 8.23 27.01 2.29
C LEU A 68 7.02 26.62 3.15
N ASP A 69 7.24 26.08 4.35
CA ASP A 69 6.15 25.66 5.25
C ASP A 69 5.22 26.84 5.57
N THR A 70 5.81 28.02 5.74
CA THR A 70 5.04 29.27 5.94
C THR A 70 4.19 29.61 4.71
N ILE A 71 4.76 29.53 3.51
CA ILE A 71 4.03 29.78 2.25
C ILE A 71 2.88 28.77 2.08
N LEU A 72 3.15 27.48 2.32
CA LEU A 72 2.15 26.42 2.21
C LEU A 72 1.01 26.60 3.23
N THR A 73 1.34 26.96 4.48
CA THR A 73 0.36 27.29 5.52
C THR A 73 -0.54 28.45 5.09
N ILE A 74 0.04 29.49 4.49
CA ILE A 74 -0.74 30.63 4.00
C ILE A 74 -1.64 30.20 2.83
N TYR A 75 -1.16 29.38 1.90
CA TYR A 75 -2.00 28.85 0.83
C TYR A 75 -3.16 28.00 1.35
N ASP A 76 -2.94 27.18 2.36
CA ASP A 76 -3.99 26.36 2.97
C ASP A 76 -5.06 27.25 3.64
N ALA A 77 -4.65 28.31 4.34
CA ALA A 77 -5.55 29.31 4.89
C ALA A 77 -6.33 30.07 3.81
N MET A 78 -5.66 30.50 2.73
CA MET A 78 -6.30 31.16 1.59
C MET A 78 -7.31 30.24 0.91
N ASN A 79 -6.98 28.95 0.75
CA ASN A 79 -7.88 27.97 0.13
C ASN A 79 -9.13 27.74 0.98
N ALA A 80 -8.98 27.70 2.31
CA ALA A 80 -10.12 27.62 3.23
C ALA A 80 -11.03 28.85 3.12
N ASP A 81 -10.48 30.05 3.00
CA ASP A 81 -11.25 31.28 2.80
C ASP A 81 -11.95 31.30 1.44
N ALA A 82 -11.25 30.94 0.36
CA ALA A 82 -11.83 30.86 -0.98
C ALA A 82 -12.97 29.84 -1.04
N ARG A 83 -12.86 28.71 -0.30
CA ARG A 83 -13.96 27.73 -0.14
C ARG A 83 -15.16 28.33 0.57
N LYS A 84 -14.97 29.03 1.68
CA LYS A 84 -16.07 29.70 2.41
C LYS A 84 -16.78 30.74 1.55
N LEU A 85 -16.05 31.42 0.69
CA LEU A 85 -16.57 32.42 -0.24
C LEU A 85 -17.20 31.81 -1.51
N GLY A 86 -17.04 30.50 -1.75
CA GLY A 86 -17.48 29.86 -2.99
C GLY A 86 -16.69 30.26 -4.24
N ASP A 87 -15.50 30.87 -4.08
CA ASP A 87 -14.68 31.34 -5.20
C ASP A 87 -13.84 30.20 -5.78
N LEU A 88 -14.43 29.43 -6.70
CA LEU A 88 -13.78 28.30 -7.37
C LEU A 88 -12.57 28.74 -8.19
N LYS A 89 -12.61 29.93 -8.80
CA LYS A 89 -11.51 30.45 -9.63
C LYS A 89 -10.29 30.74 -8.77
N GLU A 90 -10.49 31.38 -7.62
CA GLU A 90 -9.42 31.65 -6.67
C GLU A 90 -8.85 30.35 -6.08
N GLN A 91 -9.70 29.36 -5.76
CA GLN A 91 -9.23 28.03 -5.35
C GLN A 91 -8.31 27.41 -6.39
N GLY A 92 -8.67 27.46 -7.68
CA GLY A 92 -7.82 26.95 -8.74
C GLY A 92 -6.46 27.64 -8.84
N VAL A 93 -6.41 28.96 -8.61
CA VAL A 93 -5.15 29.74 -8.59
C VAL A 93 -4.28 29.35 -7.40
N ILE A 94 -4.88 29.21 -6.21
CA ILE A 94 -4.18 28.84 -4.98
C ILE A 94 -3.60 27.44 -5.11
N LEU A 95 -4.38 26.45 -5.57
CA LEU A 95 -3.93 25.07 -5.72
C LEU A 95 -2.76 24.94 -6.69
N HIS A 96 -2.82 25.63 -7.83
CA HIS A 96 -1.70 25.67 -8.78
C HIS A 96 -0.44 26.27 -8.15
N ASN A 97 -0.56 27.45 -7.52
CA ASN A 97 0.58 28.16 -6.94
C ASN A 97 1.22 27.37 -5.78
N ARG A 98 0.40 26.66 -5.00
CA ARG A 98 0.87 25.76 -3.93
C ARG A 98 1.74 24.64 -4.49
N LEU A 99 1.28 23.95 -5.55
CA LEU A 99 2.08 22.92 -6.24
C LEU A 99 3.36 23.49 -6.86
N ALA A 100 3.30 24.68 -7.45
CA ALA A 100 4.48 25.35 -7.99
C ALA A 100 5.51 25.69 -6.89
N ALA A 101 5.06 26.05 -5.68
CA ALA A 101 5.94 26.30 -4.54
C ALA A 101 6.61 25.01 -4.01
N ILE A 102 5.89 23.88 -4.00
CA ILE A 102 6.47 22.56 -3.66
C ILE A 102 7.52 22.16 -4.71
N SER A 103 7.18 22.31 -5.99
CA SER A 103 8.05 22.02 -7.14
C SER A 103 9.35 22.84 -7.12
N SER A 104 9.28 24.12 -6.73
CA SER A 104 10.47 25.00 -6.67
C SER A 104 11.49 24.60 -5.60
N LYS A 105 11.06 23.81 -4.61
CA LYS A 105 11.92 23.22 -3.56
C LYS A 105 12.45 21.83 -3.89
N GLY A 106 12.15 21.33 -5.09
CA GLY A 106 12.60 20.00 -5.52
C GLY A 106 11.82 18.84 -4.92
N LEU A 107 10.71 19.10 -4.22
CA LEU A 107 9.86 18.09 -3.61
C LEU A 107 8.92 17.43 -4.66
N TYR A 108 9.51 16.81 -5.66
CA TYR A 108 8.79 16.33 -6.85
C TYR A 108 7.84 15.16 -6.56
N ASP A 109 8.16 14.28 -5.61
CA ASP A 109 7.27 13.19 -5.21
C ASP A 109 5.96 13.71 -4.61
N GLU A 110 6.05 14.81 -3.85
CA GLU A 110 4.88 15.45 -3.26
C GLU A 110 3.99 16.11 -4.32
N VAL A 111 4.60 16.68 -5.37
CA VAL A 111 3.87 17.18 -6.55
C VAL A 111 3.14 16.01 -7.24
N ILE A 112 3.84 14.90 -7.48
CA ILE A 112 3.28 13.70 -8.13
C ILE A 112 2.11 13.12 -7.31
N ARG A 113 2.23 13.10 -5.99
CA ARG A 113 1.20 12.60 -5.07
C ARG A 113 -0.06 13.48 -5.05
N GLN A 114 0.10 14.80 -5.07
CA GLN A 114 -1.01 15.75 -4.93
C GLN A 114 -1.66 16.17 -6.26
N ALA A 115 -0.93 16.08 -7.38
CA ALA A 115 -1.41 16.55 -8.68
C ALA A 115 -2.72 15.86 -9.13
N PRO A 116 -2.93 14.53 -9.02
CA PRO A 116 -4.15 13.88 -9.50
C PRO A 116 -5.43 14.44 -8.88
N ALA A 117 -5.50 14.53 -7.56
CA ALA A 117 -6.68 15.08 -6.87
C ALA A 117 -6.93 16.56 -7.20
N THR A 118 -5.85 17.32 -7.43
CA THR A 118 -5.94 18.72 -7.85
C THR A 118 -6.47 18.84 -9.27
N LEU A 119 -5.99 18.00 -10.20
CA LEU A 119 -6.46 17.96 -11.58
C LEU A 119 -7.92 17.55 -11.68
N ASP A 120 -8.38 16.58 -10.90
CA ASP A 120 -9.78 16.17 -10.84
C ASP A 120 -10.70 17.33 -10.41
N PHE A 121 -10.29 18.08 -9.37
CA PHE A 121 -11.02 19.26 -8.94
C PHE A 121 -11.08 20.32 -10.05
N LEU A 122 -9.96 20.61 -10.70
CA LEU A 122 -9.88 21.63 -11.74
C LEU A 122 -10.70 21.26 -12.98
N ALA A 123 -10.65 19.99 -13.40
CA ALA A 123 -11.43 19.47 -14.53
C ALA A 123 -12.93 19.50 -14.23
N LYS A 124 -13.34 19.04 -13.04
CA LYS A 124 -14.75 19.02 -12.63
C LYS A 124 -15.40 20.41 -12.60
N ASN A 125 -14.60 21.45 -12.35
CA ASN A 125 -15.06 22.83 -12.29
C ASN A 125 -14.68 23.64 -13.55
N GLU A 126 -14.25 22.98 -14.63
CA GLU A 126 -13.90 23.60 -15.92
C GLU A 126 -12.83 24.72 -15.83
N LEU A 127 -11.93 24.62 -14.85
CA LEU A 127 -10.86 25.59 -14.60
C LEU A 127 -9.63 25.29 -15.49
N TRP A 128 -9.83 25.27 -16.81
CA TRP A 128 -8.88 24.72 -17.77
C TRP A 128 -7.50 25.37 -17.78
N LYS A 129 -7.41 26.69 -17.60
CA LYS A 129 -6.10 27.37 -17.52
C LYS A 129 -5.27 26.83 -16.37
N ASN A 130 -5.86 26.70 -15.20
CA ASN A 130 -5.20 26.18 -14.00
C ASN A 130 -4.95 24.68 -14.12
N TYR A 131 -5.84 23.94 -14.78
CA TYR A 131 -5.67 22.52 -15.09
C TYR A 131 -4.36 22.28 -15.86
N TYR A 132 -4.16 22.96 -16.99
CA TYR A 132 -2.95 22.77 -17.80
C TYR A 132 -1.68 23.27 -17.10
N LEU A 133 -1.77 24.34 -16.30
CA LEU A 133 -0.63 24.78 -15.49
C LEU A 133 -0.23 23.76 -14.41
N VAL A 134 -1.19 23.02 -13.84
CA VAL A 134 -0.91 21.90 -12.93
C VAL A 134 -0.37 20.69 -13.70
N CYS A 135 -0.89 20.40 -14.89
CA CYS A 135 -0.30 19.39 -15.78
C CYS A 135 1.19 19.67 -16.04
N SER A 136 1.56 20.92 -16.31
CA SER A 136 2.97 21.31 -16.48
C SER A 136 3.82 21.04 -15.24
N GLN A 137 3.31 21.32 -14.03
CA GLN A 137 4.02 20.96 -12.79
C GLN A 137 4.18 19.44 -12.65
N PHE A 138 3.14 18.69 -13.01
CA PHE A 138 3.14 17.24 -12.90
C PHE A 138 4.13 16.59 -13.88
N ILE A 139 4.15 17.03 -15.14
CA ILE A 139 5.12 16.56 -16.16
C ILE A 139 6.54 16.98 -15.77
N ASN A 140 6.72 18.22 -15.30
CA ASN A 140 8.01 18.72 -14.85
C ASN A 140 8.56 17.93 -13.66
N ALA A 141 7.71 17.45 -12.74
CA ALA A 141 8.15 16.64 -11.61
C ALA A 141 8.86 15.34 -12.05
N TYR A 142 8.26 14.58 -12.97
CA TYR A 142 8.91 13.39 -13.57
C TYR A 142 10.19 13.76 -14.32
N SER A 143 10.14 14.83 -15.12
CA SER A 143 11.29 15.29 -15.91
C SER A 143 12.49 15.67 -15.04
N ARG A 144 12.24 16.29 -13.88
CA ARG A 144 13.28 16.70 -12.93
C ARG A 144 13.89 15.54 -12.16
N GLN A 145 13.17 14.43 -12.03
CA GLN A 145 13.70 13.16 -11.50
C GLN A 145 14.49 12.35 -12.54
N GLY A 146 14.58 12.83 -13.79
CA GLY A 146 15.21 12.10 -14.90
C GLY A 146 14.32 11.02 -15.53
N GLU A 147 13.05 10.92 -15.10
CA GLU A 147 12.08 9.95 -15.64
C GLU A 147 11.43 10.45 -16.94
N TYR A 148 12.25 10.78 -17.94
CA TYR A 148 11.79 11.46 -19.15
C TYR A 148 10.75 10.66 -19.96
N GLU A 149 10.89 9.34 -20.01
CA GLU A 149 9.93 8.48 -20.73
C GLU A 149 8.55 8.55 -20.08
N LYS A 150 8.48 8.46 -18.74
CA LYS A 150 7.21 8.61 -18.00
C LYS A 150 6.62 10.01 -18.19
N ALA A 151 7.48 11.03 -18.21
CA ALA A 151 7.07 12.40 -18.47
C ALA A 151 6.45 12.57 -19.87
N LEU A 152 7.06 11.99 -20.91
CA LEU A 152 6.56 12.02 -22.29
C LEU A 152 5.24 11.27 -22.43
N VAL A 153 5.15 10.04 -21.94
CA VAL A 153 3.89 9.26 -21.95
C VAL A 153 2.76 10.04 -21.26
N LYS A 154 3.06 10.71 -20.15
CA LYS A 154 2.10 11.55 -19.45
C LYS A 154 1.72 12.79 -20.27
N ALA A 155 2.69 13.48 -20.85
CA ALA A 155 2.46 14.65 -21.69
C ALA A 155 1.61 14.30 -22.92
N ASP A 156 1.91 13.21 -23.61
CA ASP A 156 1.14 12.73 -24.76
C ASP A 156 -0.31 12.40 -24.39
N SER A 157 -0.52 11.74 -23.24
CA SER A 157 -1.87 11.48 -22.73
C SER A 157 -2.66 12.78 -22.51
N ILE A 158 -2.04 13.81 -21.92
CA ILE A 158 -2.70 15.09 -21.64
C ILE A 158 -2.89 15.90 -22.92
N TYR A 159 -1.93 15.86 -23.85
CA TYR A 159 -2.05 16.49 -25.16
C TYR A 159 -3.23 15.91 -25.95
N ASN A 160 -3.35 14.58 -26.00
CA ASN A 160 -4.47 13.92 -26.67
C ASN A 160 -5.81 14.24 -26.02
N TYR A 161 -5.83 14.36 -24.69
CA TYR A 161 -7.02 14.83 -23.96
C TYR A 161 -7.39 16.28 -24.30
N ALA A 162 -6.42 17.19 -24.40
CA ALA A 162 -6.63 18.57 -24.82
C ALA A 162 -7.14 18.65 -26.27
N LYS A 163 -6.55 17.84 -27.16
CA LYS A 163 -6.94 17.72 -28.57
C LYS A 163 -8.36 17.22 -28.73
N ALA A 164 -8.78 16.21 -27.97
CA ALA A 164 -10.15 15.69 -27.99
C ALA A 164 -11.20 16.75 -27.58
N GLN A 165 -10.80 17.73 -26.76
CA GLN A 165 -11.65 18.85 -26.34
C GLN A 165 -11.51 20.08 -27.25
N ASN A 166 -10.75 20.00 -28.35
CA ASN A 166 -10.40 21.14 -29.19
C ASN A 166 -9.77 22.32 -28.41
N ASN A 167 -9.07 22.02 -27.32
CA ASN A 167 -8.45 23.04 -26.48
C ASN A 167 -7.07 23.42 -27.01
N ARG A 168 -7.03 24.34 -27.98
CA ARG A 168 -5.81 24.81 -28.64
C ARG A 168 -4.77 25.34 -27.64
N ALA A 169 -5.20 26.14 -26.66
CA ALA A 169 -4.30 26.68 -25.65
C ALA A 169 -3.67 25.57 -24.78
N GLY A 170 -4.46 24.58 -24.37
CA GLY A 170 -3.98 23.42 -23.63
C GLY A 170 -2.95 22.61 -24.44
N MET A 171 -3.22 22.36 -25.72
CA MET A 171 -2.26 21.72 -26.63
C MET A 171 -0.94 22.49 -26.70
N GLY A 172 -1.00 23.83 -26.83
CA GLY A 172 0.18 24.68 -26.85
C GLY A 172 1.01 24.62 -25.56
N VAL A 173 0.35 24.62 -24.40
CA VAL A 173 1.01 24.47 -23.09
C VAL A 173 1.76 23.14 -23.01
N ILE A 174 1.12 22.03 -23.40
CA ILE A 174 1.73 20.70 -23.28
C ILE A 174 2.85 20.50 -24.31
N LEU A 175 2.74 21.05 -25.51
CA LEU A 175 3.85 21.06 -26.47
C LEU A 175 5.08 21.81 -25.93
N HIS A 176 4.87 22.89 -25.17
CA HIS A 176 5.97 23.56 -24.49
C HIS A 176 6.61 22.65 -23.42
N ASP A 177 5.82 21.92 -22.65
CA ASP A 177 6.38 20.96 -21.68
C ASP A 177 7.16 19.83 -22.35
N ILE A 178 6.66 19.28 -23.47
CA ILE A 178 7.39 18.29 -24.28
C ILE A 178 8.71 18.89 -24.80
N SER A 179 8.69 20.12 -25.30
CA SER A 179 9.90 20.80 -25.77
C SER A 179 10.96 20.89 -24.67
N ARG A 180 10.56 21.18 -23.43
CA ARG A 180 11.48 21.25 -22.27
C ARG A 180 12.09 19.90 -21.94
N ILE A 181 11.35 18.80 -22.13
CA ILE A 181 11.90 17.43 -21.99
C ILE A 181 12.99 17.21 -23.04
N TYR A 182 12.72 17.60 -24.30
CA TYR A 182 13.72 17.51 -25.37
C TYR A 182 14.93 18.42 -25.14
N THR A 183 14.77 19.60 -24.53
CA THR A 183 15.90 20.44 -24.10
C THR A 183 16.83 19.68 -23.13
N PHE A 184 16.27 18.98 -22.13
CA PHE A 184 17.07 18.19 -21.18
C PHE A 184 17.79 17.02 -21.85
N GLN A 185 17.20 16.45 -22.90
CA GLN A 185 17.80 15.39 -23.72
C GLN A 185 18.74 15.92 -24.81
N ARG A 186 18.88 17.25 -24.96
CA ARG A 186 19.62 17.92 -26.05
C ARG A 186 19.15 17.53 -27.47
N ARG A 187 17.85 17.25 -27.60
CA ARG A 187 17.18 16.90 -28.87
C ARG A 187 16.62 18.17 -29.53
N TYR A 188 17.54 19.04 -29.95
CA TYR A 188 17.20 20.40 -30.40
C TYR A 188 16.26 20.45 -31.62
N PRO A 189 16.37 19.58 -32.65
CA PRO A 189 15.43 19.59 -33.77
C PRO A 189 13.99 19.24 -33.37
N GLU A 190 13.81 18.23 -32.51
CA GLU A 190 12.48 17.86 -32.00
C GLU A 190 11.91 18.93 -31.07
N GLU A 191 12.76 19.53 -30.23
CA GLU A 191 12.39 20.69 -29.42
C GLU A 191 11.89 21.85 -30.29
N GLU A 192 12.61 22.20 -31.36
CA GLU A 192 12.22 23.30 -32.26
C GLU A 192 10.83 23.08 -32.85
N LYS A 193 10.55 21.86 -33.32
CA LYS A 193 9.24 21.51 -33.87
C LYS A 193 8.13 21.75 -32.83
N CYS A 194 8.31 21.25 -31.61
CA CYS A 194 7.36 21.45 -30.53
C CYS A 194 7.18 22.93 -30.16
N LEU A 195 8.26 23.71 -30.13
CA LEU A 195 8.21 25.15 -29.84
C LEU A 195 7.43 25.92 -30.91
N ARG A 196 7.67 25.64 -32.20
CA ARG A 196 6.96 26.29 -33.30
C ARG A 196 5.47 25.95 -33.31
N GLU A 197 5.13 24.67 -33.12
CA GLU A 197 3.73 24.25 -32.99
C GLU A 197 3.08 24.88 -31.75
N SER A 198 3.77 24.95 -30.62
CA SER A 198 3.27 25.61 -29.41
C SER A 198 3.00 27.09 -29.62
N ILE A 199 3.90 27.82 -30.30
CA ILE A 199 3.72 29.24 -30.66
C ILE A 199 2.48 29.42 -31.53
N ASP A 200 2.29 28.59 -32.57
CA ASP A 200 1.09 28.65 -33.42
C ASP A 200 -0.21 28.45 -32.62
N MET A 201 -0.22 27.47 -31.71
CA MET A 201 -1.38 27.20 -30.86
C MET A 201 -1.71 28.34 -29.88
N LEU A 202 -0.70 29.10 -29.45
CA LEU A 202 -0.82 30.16 -28.44
C LEU A 202 -0.90 31.58 -29.03
N GLN A 203 -0.55 31.80 -30.29
CA GLN A 203 -0.44 33.11 -30.94
C GLN A 203 -1.72 33.97 -30.79
N ASP A 204 -2.88 33.33 -30.88
CA ASP A 204 -4.19 33.99 -30.84
C ASP A 204 -4.82 33.99 -29.43
N GLN A 205 -4.11 33.48 -28.43
CA GLN A 205 -4.63 33.26 -27.08
C GLN A 205 -4.20 34.38 -26.12
N THR A 206 -4.95 35.47 -26.07
CA THR A 206 -4.64 36.66 -25.23
C THR A 206 -4.40 36.33 -23.75
N SER A 207 -5.12 35.34 -23.20
CA SER A 207 -4.97 34.92 -21.79
C SER A 207 -3.69 34.14 -21.50
N TYR A 208 -2.91 33.80 -22.53
CA TYR A 208 -1.66 33.02 -22.48
C TYR A 208 -0.45 33.79 -23.00
N LEU A 209 -0.52 35.13 -23.17
CA LEU A 209 0.59 35.94 -23.68
C LEU A 209 1.90 35.78 -22.88
N ASN A 210 1.83 35.57 -21.56
CA ASN A 210 3.00 35.25 -20.73
C ASN A 210 3.67 33.93 -21.17
N MET A 211 2.84 32.91 -21.42
CA MET A 211 3.34 31.62 -21.87
C MET A 211 3.87 31.72 -23.30
N LEU A 212 3.16 32.39 -24.19
CA LEU A 212 3.64 32.66 -25.56
C LEU A 212 5.01 33.35 -25.54
N ALA A 213 5.19 34.40 -24.74
CA ALA A 213 6.49 35.06 -24.57
C ALA A 213 7.58 34.08 -24.09
N THR A 214 7.22 33.19 -23.16
CA THR A 214 8.13 32.14 -22.65
C THR A 214 8.54 31.15 -23.75
N VAL A 215 7.58 30.63 -24.52
CA VAL A 215 7.85 29.69 -25.61
C VAL A 215 8.67 30.36 -26.72
N SER A 216 8.35 31.61 -27.06
CA SER A 216 9.05 32.37 -28.09
C SER A 216 10.53 32.59 -27.76
N TYR A 217 10.89 32.97 -26.53
CA TYR A 217 12.32 33.09 -26.19
C TYR A 217 13.02 31.72 -26.07
N HIS A 218 12.31 30.65 -25.70
CA HIS A 218 12.89 29.30 -25.74
C HIS A 218 13.27 28.91 -27.19
N LEU A 219 12.47 29.29 -28.18
CA LEU A 219 12.81 29.08 -29.59
C LEU A 219 14.10 29.82 -29.97
N VAL A 220 14.29 31.05 -29.49
CA VAL A 220 15.56 31.78 -29.68
C VAL A 220 16.72 30.99 -29.08
N THR A 221 16.62 30.54 -27.84
CA THR A 221 17.69 29.78 -27.18
C THR A 221 17.98 28.44 -27.85
N ASN A 222 16.95 27.76 -28.36
CA ASN A 222 17.11 26.52 -29.10
C ASN A 222 17.84 26.75 -30.43
N LEU A 223 17.50 27.80 -31.17
CA LEU A 223 18.17 28.15 -32.43
C LEU A 223 19.64 28.57 -32.19
N ILE A 224 19.93 29.26 -31.08
CA ILE A 224 21.31 29.54 -30.65
C ILE A 224 22.07 28.24 -30.38
N ALA A 225 21.44 27.28 -29.68
CA ALA A 225 22.06 25.98 -29.38
C ALA A 225 22.32 25.12 -30.63
N GLN A 226 21.55 25.35 -31.71
CA GLN A 226 21.79 24.77 -33.04
C GLN A 226 22.76 25.59 -33.91
N GLU A 227 23.37 26.65 -33.36
CA GLU A 227 24.27 27.57 -34.09
C GLU A 227 23.62 28.29 -35.29
N ARG A 228 22.28 28.36 -35.31
CA ARG A 228 21.49 29.03 -36.36
C ARG A 228 21.22 30.48 -36.00
N TYR A 229 22.27 31.29 -35.98
CA TYR A 229 22.22 32.66 -35.42
C TYR A 229 21.30 33.63 -36.17
N ASP A 230 21.23 33.55 -37.51
CA ASP A 230 20.33 34.42 -38.29
C ASP A 230 18.85 34.11 -38.01
N ASP A 231 18.50 32.82 -37.91
CA ASP A 231 17.17 32.38 -37.54
C ASP A 231 16.83 32.77 -36.10
N ALA A 232 17.80 32.64 -35.19
CA ALA A 232 17.65 33.06 -33.79
C ALA A 232 17.41 34.57 -33.69
N LEU A 233 18.11 35.39 -34.48
CA LEU A 233 17.91 36.84 -34.52
C LEU A 233 16.50 37.19 -35.02
N LYS A 234 16.03 36.52 -36.07
CA LYS A 234 14.66 36.70 -36.57
C LYS A 234 13.62 36.32 -35.52
N ALA A 235 13.79 35.15 -34.88
CA ALA A 235 12.91 34.70 -33.81
C ALA A 235 12.94 35.66 -32.60
N ALA A 236 14.09 36.27 -32.30
CA ALA A 236 14.23 37.26 -31.25
C ALA A 236 13.41 38.53 -31.57
N CYS A 237 13.46 39.02 -32.81
CA CYS A 237 12.62 40.14 -33.26
C CYS A 237 11.12 39.82 -33.17
N GLU A 238 10.71 38.61 -33.56
CA GLU A 238 9.33 38.14 -33.41
C GLU A 238 8.92 38.08 -31.93
N THR A 239 9.84 37.66 -31.05
CA THR A 239 9.62 37.62 -29.59
C THR A 239 9.47 39.02 -28.98
N GLU A 240 10.16 40.04 -29.52
CA GLU A 240 9.96 41.43 -29.08
C GLU A 240 8.51 41.88 -29.31
N GLU A 241 7.92 41.49 -30.44
CA GLU A 241 6.53 41.85 -30.74
C GLU A 241 5.54 41.13 -29.82
N VAL A 242 5.81 39.87 -29.51
CA VAL A 242 5.05 39.14 -28.48
C VAL A 242 5.14 39.85 -27.13
N ASN A 243 6.32 40.32 -26.72
CA ASN A 243 6.50 41.05 -25.46
C ASN A 243 5.74 42.38 -25.45
N ARG A 244 5.76 43.15 -26.56
CA ARG A 244 4.98 44.39 -26.70
C ARG A 244 3.48 44.12 -26.60
N ARG A 245 2.98 43.09 -27.30
CA ARG A 245 1.58 42.65 -27.20
C ARG A 245 1.21 42.26 -25.76
N PHE A 246 2.11 41.56 -25.06
CA PHE A 246 1.91 41.18 -23.68
C PHE A 246 1.84 42.39 -22.75
N GLU A 247 2.74 43.37 -22.89
CA GLU A 247 2.70 44.62 -22.13
C GLU A 247 1.43 45.44 -22.39
N ALA A 248 1.03 45.55 -23.66
CA ALA A 248 -0.19 46.25 -24.05
C ALA A 248 -1.43 45.60 -23.42
N ALA A 249 -1.53 44.28 -23.45
CA ALA A 249 -2.64 43.53 -22.84
C ALA A 249 -2.63 43.63 -21.30
N ALA A 250 -1.45 43.56 -20.67
CA ALA A 250 -1.30 43.62 -19.22
C ALA A 250 -1.37 45.04 -18.66
N LYS A 251 -1.30 46.07 -19.52
CA LYS A 251 -1.23 47.51 -19.16
C LYS A 251 -0.15 47.81 -18.12
N SER A 252 0.94 47.04 -18.15
CA SER A 252 2.04 47.12 -17.20
C SER A 252 3.32 46.56 -17.83
N PRO A 253 4.49 47.11 -17.47
CA PRO A 253 5.77 46.61 -17.98
C PRO A 253 5.99 45.14 -17.61
N GLN A 254 6.39 44.32 -18.59
CA GLN A 254 6.68 42.90 -18.41
C GLN A 254 8.19 42.68 -18.37
N LEU A 255 8.80 43.22 -17.31
CA LEU A 255 10.26 43.25 -17.16
C LEU A 255 10.89 41.86 -17.22
N SER A 256 10.23 40.82 -16.68
CA SER A 256 10.72 39.45 -16.73
C SER A 256 10.84 38.93 -18.16
N ALA A 257 9.81 39.15 -18.99
CA ALA A 257 9.79 38.71 -20.39
C ALA A 257 10.86 39.44 -21.22
N TRP A 258 11.03 40.74 -20.99
CA TRP A 258 12.10 41.52 -21.62
C TRP A 258 13.49 41.09 -21.19
N CYS A 259 13.72 40.87 -19.89
CA CYS A 259 14.99 40.38 -19.39
C CYS A 259 15.36 39.01 -19.99
N ASN A 260 14.42 38.06 -20.06
CA ASN A 260 14.65 36.75 -20.69
C ASN A 260 15.12 36.88 -22.15
N LEU A 261 14.47 37.77 -22.91
CA LEU A 261 14.85 38.03 -24.28
C LEU A 261 16.21 38.75 -24.38
N TRP A 262 16.48 39.73 -23.52
CA TRP A 262 17.77 40.43 -23.50
C TRP A 262 18.93 39.52 -23.10
N PHE A 263 18.73 38.57 -22.18
CA PHE A 263 19.71 37.52 -21.92
C PHE A 263 19.97 36.66 -23.17
N SER A 264 18.92 36.34 -23.93
CA SER A 264 19.06 35.61 -25.20
C SER A 264 19.84 36.42 -26.24
N TYR A 265 19.64 37.74 -26.33
CA TYR A 265 20.45 38.62 -27.17
C TYR A 265 21.92 38.69 -26.72
N ILE A 266 22.17 38.76 -25.41
CA ILE A 266 23.55 38.74 -24.88
C ILE A 266 24.25 37.46 -25.34
N ASP A 267 23.60 36.30 -25.20
CA ASP A 267 24.15 35.03 -25.63
C ASP A 267 24.35 34.96 -27.15
N LEU A 268 23.33 35.33 -27.93
CA LEU A 268 23.38 35.37 -29.39
C LEU A 268 24.58 36.19 -29.91
N TYR A 269 24.69 37.45 -29.47
CA TYR A 269 25.78 38.32 -29.91
C TYR A 269 27.14 37.88 -29.39
N ARG A 270 27.20 37.21 -28.22
CA ARG A 270 28.43 36.59 -27.73
C ARG A 270 28.89 35.47 -28.66
N GLN A 271 27.99 34.59 -29.10
CA GLN A 271 28.31 33.51 -30.04
C GLN A 271 28.73 34.04 -31.42
N MET A 272 28.14 35.15 -31.86
CA MET A 272 28.52 35.84 -33.09
C MET A 272 29.82 36.68 -32.97
N ASN A 273 30.47 36.69 -31.79
CA ASN A 273 31.62 37.54 -31.46
C ASN A 273 31.36 39.06 -31.58
N GLU A 274 30.10 39.49 -31.52
CA GLU A 274 29.69 40.90 -31.55
C GLU A 274 29.58 41.48 -30.13
N PHE A 275 30.72 41.52 -29.43
CA PHE A 275 30.78 41.82 -27.99
C PHE A 275 30.26 43.23 -27.62
N ASP A 276 30.32 44.20 -28.52
CA ASP A 276 29.73 45.54 -28.29
C ASP A 276 28.21 45.51 -28.26
N LYS A 277 27.58 44.70 -29.13
CA LYS A 277 26.13 44.50 -29.10
C LYS A 277 25.74 43.71 -27.86
N ALA A 278 26.48 42.68 -27.48
CA ALA A 278 26.25 41.97 -26.21
C ALA A 278 26.29 42.94 -25.00
N GLN A 279 27.27 43.85 -24.96
CA GLN A 279 27.38 44.87 -23.91
C GLN A 279 26.18 45.83 -23.87
N LEU A 280 25.62 46.20 -25.02
CA LEU A 280 24.42 47.04 -25.08
C LEU A 280 23.24 46.38 -24.34
N TYR A 281 23.03 45.07 -24.51
CA TYR A 281 21.95 44.36 -23.84
C TYR A 281 22.22 44.12 -22.35
N ILE A 282 23.48 43.95 -21.93
CA ILE A 282 23.86 43.99 -20.51
C ILE A 282 23.41 45.33 -19.89
N ASN A 283 23.70 46.45 -20.56
CA ASN A 283 23.31 47.77 -20.07
C ASN A 283 21.78 47.96 -20.02
N LYS A 284 21.03 47.37 -20.96
CA LYS A 284 19.55 47.37 -20.92
C LYS A 284 19.03 46.66 -19.67
N VAL A 285 19.55 45.47 -19.36
CA VAL A 285 19.18 44.71 -18.14
C VAL A 285 19.54 45.51 -16.89
N ASP A 286 20.74 46.10 -16.82
CA ASP A 286 21.16 46.92 -15.67
C ASP A 286 20.23 48.12 -15.45
N SER A 287 19.91 48.85 -16.52
CA SER A 287 19.01 50.01 -16.47
C SER A 287 17.61 49.61 -15.99
N ALA A 288 17.06 48.54 -16.56
CA ALA A 288 15.71 48.10 -16.27
C ALA A 288 15.57 47.50 -14.85
N THR A 289 16.61 46.83 -14.36
CA THR A 289 16.66 46.23 -13.02
C THR A 289 17.26 47.16 -11.96
N LYS A 290 17.72 48.36 -12.35
CA LYS A 290 18.43 49.32 -11.49
C LYS A 290 19.62 48.68 -10.76
N GLY A 291 20.32 47.77 -11.44
CA GLY A 291 21.48 47.04 -10.89
C GLY A 291 21.16 46.05 -9.76
N SER A 292 19.88 45.71 -9.57
CA SER A 292 19.46 44.66 -8.62
C SER A 292 19.89 43.26 -9.08
N VAL A 293 19.95 43.03 -10.39
CA VAL A 293 20.52 41.83 -10.99
C VAL A 293 22.02 42.08 -11.22
N LYS A 294 22.87 41.18 -10.70
CA LYS A 294 24.32 41.26 -10.89
C LYS A 294 24.73 40.42 -12.09
N LEU A 295 25.27 41.08 -13.11
CA LEU A 295 25.64 40.47 -14.40
C LEU A 295 27.15 40.19 -14.50
N TYR A 296 27.79 39.85 -13.37
CA TYR A 296 29.25 39.67 -13.31
C TYR A 296 29.74 38.61 -14.30
N LYS A 297 29.04 37.47 -14.40
CA LYS A 297 29.37 36.41 -15.36
C LYS A 297 29.32 36.90 -16.80
N GLU A 298 28.24 37.58 -17.19
CA GLU A 298 28.06 38.02 -18.58
C GLU A 298 29.05 39.12 -18.96
N ARG A 299 29.35 40.03 -18.03
CA ARG A 299 30.42 41.02 -18.20
C ARG A 299 31.78 40.33 -18.33
N GLY A 300 32.06 39.32 -17.50
CA GLY A 300 33.27 38.52 -17.60
C GLY A 300 33.43 37.87 -18.98
N HIS A 301 32.36 37.29 -19.53
CA HIS A 301 32.35 36.72 -20.88
C HIS A 301 32.64 37.76 -21.97
N VAL A 302 31.96 38.91 -21.92
CA VAL A 302 32.15 39.99 -22.89
C VAL A 302 33.58 40.55 -22.83
N LEU A 303 34.13 40.73 -21.62
CA LEU A 303 35.50 41.21 -21.42
C LEU A 303 36.53 40.19 -21.89
N TYR A 304 36.31 38.90 -21.62
CA TYR A 304 37.16 37.82 -22.14
C TYR A 304 37.19 37.81 -23.67
N GLY A 305 36.03 37.92 -24.32
CA GLY A 305 35.94 37.99 -25.78
C GLY A 305 36.63 39.22 -26.37
N LYS A 306 36.57 40.35 -25.66
CA LYS A 306 37.33 41.58 -25.98
C LYS A 306 38.81 41.52 -25.62
N LYS A 307 39.32 40.38 -25.16
CA LYS A 307 40.72 40.16 -24.72
C LYS A 307 41.16 41.05 -23.54
N ARG A 308 40.20 41.56 -22.76
CA ARG A 308 40.46 42.35 -21.54
C ARG A 308 40.52 41.42 -20.33
N TYR A 309 41.50 40.52 -20.34
CA TYR A 309 41.52 39.36 -19.44
C TYR A 309 41.60 39.72 -17.95
N HIS A 310 42.37 40.74 -17.57
CA HIS A 310 42.44 41.18 -16.17
C HIS A 310 41.08 41.66 -15.63
N GLU A 311 40.34 42.44 -16.42
CA GLU A 311 39.01 42.92 -16.03
C GLU A 311 37.98 41.78 -16.07
N ALA A 312 38.15 40.84 -17.01
CA ALA A 312 37.35 39.62 -17.04
C ALA A 312 37.51 38.82 -15.74
N LEU A 313 38.75 38.62 -15.27
CA LEU A 313 39.01 37.93 -14.00
C LEU A 313 38.32 38.62 -12.82
N GLU A 314 38.42 39.94 -12.69
CA GLU A 314 37.77 40.68 -11.60
C GLU A 314 36.25 40.45 -11.59
N MET A 315 35.62 40.44 -12.75
CA MET A 315 34.19 40.15 -12.86
C MET A 315 33.89 38.68 -12.55
N LEU A 316 34.72 37.74 -13.01
CA LEU A 316 34.50 36.32 -12.76
C LEU A 316 34.71 35.95 -11.29
N ASP A 317 35.63 36.61 -10.59
CA ASP A 317 35.80 36.46 -9.15
C ASP A 317 34.55 36.87 -8.38
N LYS A 318 33.97 38.03 -8.73
CA LYS A 318 32.69 38.48 -8.15
C LYS A 318 31.55 37.52 -8.48
N ALA A 319 31.54 36.95 -9.69
CA ALA A 319 30.53 35.96 -10.08
C ALA A 319 30.64 34.66 -9.27
N ILE A 320 31.86 34.19 -9.03
CA ILE A 320 32.15 32.98 -8.23
C ILE A 320 31.86 33.23 -6.76
N GLU A 321 32.22 34.40 -6.21
CA GLU A 321 31.88 34.77 -4.83
C GLU A 321 30.36 34.77 -4.61
N GLN A 322 29.61 35.33 -5.57
CA GLN A 322 28.16 35.38 -5.50
C GLN A 322 27.50 33.99 -5.63
N TYR A 323 28.04 33.13 -6.50
CA TYR A 323 27.50 31.80 -6.75
C TYR A 323 28.62 30.74 -6.82
N PRO A 324 29.17 30.30 -5.67
CA PRO A 324 30.34 29.42 -5.62
C PRO A 324 30.14 28.07 -6.33
N ASN A 325 28.90 27.59 -6.42
CA ASN A 325 28.59 26.28 -7.00
C ASN A 325 28.34 26.31 -8.51
N ARG A 326 28.39 27.49 -9.16
CA ARG A 326 28.15 27.62 -10.61
C ARG A 326 29.43 27.38 -11.40
N LEU A 327 29.43 26.29 -12.19
CA LEU A 327 30.59 25.86 -12.98
C LEU A 327 30.95 26.81 -14.15
N GLU A 328 29.97 27.54 -14.69
CA GLU A 328 30.19 28.38 -15.88
C GLU A 328 31.24 29.48 -15.65
N ALA A 329 31.10 30.27 -14.59
CA ALA A 329 32.04 31.35 -14.26
C ALA A 329 33.42 30.80 -13.90
N LYS A 330 33.46 29.68 -13.18
CA LYS A 330 34.65 28.91 -12.84
C LYS A 330 35.41 28.44 -14.09
N GLY A 331 34.69 27.84 -15.05
CA GLY A 331 35.25 27.40 -16.33
C GLY A 331 35.78 28.55 -17.17
N LEU A 332 35.04 29.66 -17.25
CA LEU A 332 35.54 30.84 -17.96
C LEU A 332 36.77 31.44 -17.27
N LYS A 333 36.83 31.44 -15.94
CA LYS A 333 38.03 31.90 -15.20
C LYS A 333 39.25 31.05 -15.55
N LEU A 334 39.10 29.73 -15.62
CA LEU A 334 40.16 28.82 -16.07
C LEU A 334 40.65 29.18 -17.48
N MET A 335 39.72 29.32 -18.43
CA MET A 335 40.05 29.73 -19.80
C MET A 335 40.77 31.09 -19.84
N THR A 336 40.33 32.04 -18.99
CA THR A 336 40.94 33.38 -18.89
C THR A 336 42.38 33.31 -18.39
N LEU A 337 42.66 32.52 -17.35
CA LEU A 337 44.01 32.33 -16.81
C LEU A 337 44.95 31.69 -17.84
N ILE A 338 44.45 30.72 -18.62
CA ILE A 338 45.22 30.10 -19.71
C ILE A 338 45.57 31.14 -20.78
N GLN A 339 44.63 32.00 -21.19
CA GLN A 339 44.89 33.06 -22.17
C GLN A 339 45.85 34.14 -21.65
N MET A 340 46.02 34.24 -20.33
CA MET A 340 46.97 35.15 -19.67
C MET A 340 48.36 34.55 -19.46
N ASP A 341 48.61 33.33 -19.95
CA ASP A 341 49.87 32.61 -19.73
C ASP A 341 50.15 32.32 -18.24
N GLU A 342 49.09 32.04 -17.47
CA GLU A 342 49.18 31.60 -16.06
C GLU A 342 48.65 30.16 -15.86
N PRO A 343 49.23 29.15 -16.53
CA PRO A 343 48.72 27.78 -16.53
C PRO A 343 48.79 27.12 -15.14
N GLU A 344 49.75 27.47 -14.30
CA GLU A 344 49.88 26.90 -12.95
C GLU A 344 48.67 27.26 -12.08
N LYS A 345 48.22 28.53 -12.14
CA LYS A 345 47.03 28.97 -11.42
C LYS A 345 45.76 28.35 -11.98
N ALA A 346 45.71 28.11 -13.30
CA ALA A 346 44.59 27.41 -13.92
C ALA A 346 44.52 25.95 -13.45
N VAL A 347 45.66 25.25 -13.39
CA VAL A 347 45.73 23.87 -12.90
C VAL A 347 45.36 23.77 -11.42
N GLU A 348 45.90 24.65 -10.57
CA GLU A 348 45.54 24.73 -9.15
C GLU A 348 44.02 24.92 -8.97
N LEU A 349 43.44 25.87 -9.70
CA LEU A 349 42.02 26.15 -9.66
C LEU A 349 41.18 24.96 -10.15
N PHE A 350 41.65 24.24 -11.18
CA PHE A 350 40.99 23.05 -11.72
C PHE A 350 40.97 21.91 -10.69
N TYR A 351 42.09 21.64 -10.03
CA TYR A 351 42.16 20.63 -8.97
C TYR A 351 41.25 20.98 -7.79
N LYS A 352 41.26 22.24 -7.36
CA LYS A 352 40.35 22.72 -6.32
C LYS A 352 38.88 22.47 -6.69
N PHE A 353 38.50 22.70 -7.94
CA PHE A 353 37.13 22.44 -8.41
C PHE A 353 36.78 20.95 -8.45
N ILE A 354 37.73 20.08 -8.81
CA ILE A 354 37.52 18.63 -8.75
C ILE A 354 37.32 18.16 -7.31
N GLU A 355 38.13 18.63 -6.37
CA GLU A 355 38.00 18.29 -4.95
C GLU A 355 36.66 18.74 -4.37
N GLU A 356 36.27 20.00 -4.61
CA GLU A 356 34.96 20.53 -4.20
C GLU A 356 33.81 19.67 -4.77
N ARG A 357 33.87 19.35 -6.07
CA ARG A 357 32.82 18.58 -6.73
C ARG A 357 32.76 17.13 -6.26
N ASN A 358 33.90 16.50 -6.01
CA ASN A 358 33.96 15.13 -5.50
C ASN A 358 33.43 15.07 -4.06
N ALA A 359 33.73 16.07 -3.22
CA ALA A 359 33.18 16.16 -1.88
C ALA A 359 31.65 16.29 -1.90
N ASP A 360 31.10 17.13 -2.78
CA ASP A 360 29.63 17.28 -2.93
C ASP A 360 28.99 16.01 -3.52
N PHE A 361 29.58 15.42 -4.56
CA PHE A 361 29.09 14.17 -5.14
C PHE A 361 29.07 13.04 -4.10
N ASN A 362 30.14 12.89 -3.32
CA ASN A 362 30.22 11.88 -2.27
C ASN A 362 29.18 12.15 -1.17
N ARG A 363 28.92 13.41 -0.80
CA ARG A 363 27.88 13.77 0.17
C ARG A 363 26.48 13.37 -0.33
N ASP A 364 26.14 13.75 -1.56
CA ASP A 364 24.84 13.44 -2.17
C ASP A 364 24.65 11.93 -2.38
N TYR A 365 25.69 11.25 -2.85
CA TYR A 365 25.69 9.79 -3.04
C TYR A 365 25.46 9.06 -1.71
N ASN A 366 26.16 9.46 -0.65
CA ASN A 366 25.99 8.88 0.68
C ASN A 366 24.60 9.16 1.26
N ALA A 367 24.06 10.38 1.08
CA ALA A 367 22.69 10.69 1.49
C ALA A 367 21.65 9.83 0.75
N LYS A 368 21.84 9.60 -0.56
CA LYS A 368 20.98 8.72 -1.35
C LYS A 368 21.06 7.26 -0.89
N LEU A 369 22.25 6.78 -0.55
CA LEU A 369 22.44 5.46 0.03
C LEU A 369 21.75 5.31 1.39
N ASP A 370 21.85 6.33 2.25
CA ASP A 370 21.17 6.35 3.55
C ASP A 370 19.64 6.37 3.40
N GLU A 371 19.11 7.10 2.41
CA GLU A 371 17.68 7.09 2.06
C GLU A 371 17.23 5.69 1.63
N ILE A 372 17.94 5.06 0.68
CA ILE A 372 17.65 3.70 0.21
C ILE A 372 17.73 2.69 1.37
N ARG A 373 18.75 2.81 2.22
CA ARG A 373 18.92 1.96 3.40
C ARG A 373 17.75 2.10 4.37
N THR A 374 17.36 3.34 4.64
CA THR A 374 16.20 3.65 5.50
C THR A 374 14.93 3.06 4.93
N GLN A 375 14.69 3.22 3.62
CA GLN A 375 13.52 2.68 2.96
C GLN A 375 13.51 1.14 3.00
N TYR A 376 14.65 0.50 2.74
CA TYR A 376 14.79 -0.94 2.88
C TYR A 376 14.51 -1.43 4.31
N GLU A 377 15.00 -0.73 5.34
CA GLU A 377 14.71 -1.08 6.73
C GLU A 377 13.23 -0.94 7.05
N VAL A 378 12.57 0.14 6.61
CA VAL A 378 11.13 0.35 6.76
C VAL A 378 10.33 -0.77 6.08
N ASP A 379 10.65 -1.07 4.82
CA ASP A 379 9.97 -2.12 4.05
C ASP A 379 10.16 -3.50 4.69
N LYS A 380 11.36 -3.78 5.22
CA LYS A 380 11.63 -4.99 6.00
C LYS A 380 10.74 -5.05 7.25
N TYR A 381 10.64 -3.98 8.03
CA TYR A 381 9.76 -3.93 9.21
C TYR A 381 8.29 -4.13 8.85
N VAL A 382 7.82 -3.54 7.74
CA VAL A 382 6.45 -3.72 7.23
C VAL A 382 6.21 -5.19 6.86
N ALA A 383 7.12 -5.80 6.10
CA ALA A 383 7.03 -7.20 5.69
C ALA A 383 7.06 -8.16 6.89
N GLU A 384 7.89 -7.90 7.90
CA GLU A 384 7.92 -8.68 9.14
C GLU A 384 6.59 -8.57 9.91
N LYS A 385 6.01 -7.37 9.99
CA LYS A 385 4.71 -7.14 10.62
C LYS A 385 3.57 -7.86 9.88
N GLU A 386 3.56 -7.82 8.56
CA GLU A 386 2.59 -8.56 7.75
C GLU A 386 2.72 -10.07 7.92
N ARG A 387 3.96 -10.59 7.89
CA ARG A 387 4.23 -12.01 8.13
C ARG A 387 3.75 -12.46 9.52
N ASN A 388 4.04 -11.67 10.56
CA ASN A 388 3.58 -11.96 11.92
C ASN A 388 2.05 -11.93 12.04
N ARG A 389 1.38 -10.99 11.34
CA ARG A 389 -0.08 -10.94 11.26
C ARG A 389 -0.66 -12.20 10.59
N ILE A 390 -0.04 -12.69 9.51
CA ILE A 390 -0.46 -13.92 8.85
C ILE A 390 -0.31 -15.13 9.78
N TYR A 391 0.84 -15.28 10.46
CA TYR A 391 1.03 -16.36 11.43
C TYR A 391 0.02 -16.31 12.58
N PHE A 392 -0.27 -15.11 13.10
CA PHE A 392 -1.28 -14.93 14.13
C PHE A 392 -2.67 -15.38 13.67
N LEU A 393 -3.09 -15.00 12.46
CA LEU A 393 -4.37 -15.41 11.88
C LEU A 393 -4.43 -16.93 11.66
N PHE A 394 -3.34 -17.54 11.21
CA PHE A 394 -3.25 -19.00 11.02
C PHE A 394 -3.38 -19.75 12.36
N ALA A 395 -2.69 -19.27 13.40
CA ALA A 395 -2.79 -19.84 14.75
C ALA A 395 -4.21 -19.69 15.32
N LEU A 396 -4.85 -18.54 15.11
CA LEU A 396 -6.23 -18.30 15.54
C LEU A 396 -7.22 -19.23 14.81
N GLY A 397 -7.04 -19.43 13.49
CA GLY A 397 -7.82 -20.38 12.71
C GLY A 397 -7.65 -21.83 13.19
N LEU A 398 -6.42 -22.24 13.51
CA LEU A 398 -6.13 -23.57 14.07
C LEU A 398 -6.81 -23.77 15.43
N CYS A 399 -6.74 -22.79 16.33
CA CYS A 399 -7.42 -22.84 17.61
C CYS A 399 -8.94 -22.98 17.44
N LEU A 400 -9.54 -22.21 16.53
CA LEU A 400 -10.98 -22.26 16.26
C LEU A 400 -11.40 -23.62 15.68
N PHE A 401 -10.58 -24.19 14.79
CA PHE A 401 -10.78 -25.54 14.26
C PHE A 401 -10.73 -26.61 15.36
N LEU A 402 -9.74 -26.53 16.27
CA LEU A 402 -9.63 -27.46 17.40
C LEU A 402 -10.82 -27.36 18.35
N VAL A 403 -11.33 -26.15 18.62
CA VAL A 403 -12.53 -25.94 19.44
C VAL A 403 -13.76 -26.55 18.78
N LEU A 404 -13.96 -26.35 17.47
CA LEU A 404 -15.07 -26.96 16.74
C LEU A 404 -14.97 -28.49 16.70
N LEU A 405 -13.78 -29.03 16.52
CA LEU A 405 -13.53 -30.48 16.55
C LEU A 405 -13.89 -31.05 17.92
N LEU A 406 -13.43 -30.41 19.00
CA LEU A 406 -13.71 -30.84 20.37
C LEU A 406 -15.20 -30.73 20.70
N ALA A 407 -15.87 -29.65 20.28
CA ALA A 407 -17.32 -29.51 20.39
C ALA A 407 -18.07 -30.62 19.62
N GLY A 408 -17.60 -30.96 18.41
CA GLY A 408 -18.14 -32.06 17.61
C GLY A 408 -18.00 -33.43 18.29
N VAL A 409 -16.83 -33.72 18.88
CA VAL A 409 -16.59 -34.95 19.65
C VAL A 409 -17.51 -35.02 20.87
N VAL A 410 -17.65 -33.93 21.63
CA VAL A 410 -18.55 -33.86 22.80
C VAL A 410 -20.00 -34.07 22.37
N TYR A 411 -20.43 -33.42 21.29
CA TYR A 411 -21.77 -33.57 20.75
C TYR A 411 -22.06 -35.01 20.31
N TYR A 412 -21.15 -35.62 19.56
CA TYR A 412 -21.29 -37.01 19.10
C TYR A 412 -21.35 -38.00 20.27
N ASN A 413 -20.48 -37.84 21.27
CA ASN A 413 -20.49 -38.67 22.47
C ASN A 413 -21.80 -38.54 23.26
N ARG A 414 -22.39 -37.34 23.33
CA ARG A 414 -23.70 -37.14 23.97
C ARG A 414 -24.82 -37.88 23.24
N ILE A 415 -24.82 -37.87 21.91
CA ILE A 415 -25.79 -38.62 21.09
C ILE A 415 -25.67 -40.13 21.34
N ILE A 416 -24.45 -40.66 21.29
CA ILE A 416 -24.22 -42.10 21.54
C ILE A 416 -24.68 -42.47 22.95
N ALA A 417 -24.33 -41.69 23.97
CA ALA A 417 -24.75 -41.96 25.34
C ALA A 417 -26.27 -41.97 25.50
N ALA A 418 -26.99 -41.07 24.82
CA ALA A 418 -28.45 -41.06 24.80
C ALA A 418 -29.03 -42.30 24.11
N LYS A 419 -28.49 -42.67 22.94
CA LYS A 419 -28.89 -43.89 22.22
C LYS A 419 -28.67 -45.15 23.06
N ASN A 420 -27.52 -45.25 23.72
CA ASN A 420 -27.17 -46.41 24.55
C ASN A 420 -28.08 -46.54 25.76
N ARG A 421 -28.48 -45.43 26.40
CA ARG A 421 -29.48 -45.44 27.47
C ARG A 421 -30.83 -45.96 27.01
N ASN A 422 -31.28 -45.55 25.83
CA ASN A 422 -32.54 -46.06 25.28
C ASN A 422 -32.48 -47.56 24.98
N LEU A 423 -31.38 -48.06 24.41
CA LEU A 423 -31.17 -49.49 24.19
C LEU A 423 -31.17 -50.28 25.50
N TYR A 424 -30.50 -49.77 26.54
CA TYR A 424 -30.53 -50.38 27.88
C TYR A 424 -31.96 -50.48 28.44
N ARG A 425 -32.77 -49.41 28.33
CA ARG A 425 -34.18 -49.43 28.78
C ARG A 425 -35.01 -50.45 28.04
N GLN A 426 -34.87 -50.55 26.71
CA GLN A 426 -35.57 -51.56 25.91
C GLN A 426 -35.22 -52.98 26.34
N ILE A 427 -33.94 -53.26 26.62
CA ILE A 427 -33.48 -54.55 27.13
C ILE A 427 -34.14 -54.86 28.49
N LYS A 428 -34.20 -53.86 29.38
CA LYS A 428 -34.85 -54.02 30.70
C LYS A 428 -36.35 -54.23 30.63
N GLU A 429 -37.04 -53.53 29.73
CA GLU A 429 -38.46 -53.73 29.49
C GLU A 429 -38.74 -55.14 28.96
N GLN A 430 -37.92 -55.65 28.04
CA GLN A 430 -38.02 -57.03 27.57
C GLN A 430 -37.83 -58.05 28.70
N ASP A 431 -36.83 -57.85 29.57
CA ASP A 431 -36.62 -58.72 30.73
C ASP A 431 -37.81 -58.70 31.68
N ARG A 432 -38.40 -57.52 31.92
CA ARG A 432 -39.58 -57.37 32.76
C ARG A 432 -40.78 -58.09 32.17
N MET A 433 -41.07 -57.90 30.88
CA MET A 433 -42.16 -58.59 30.20
C MET A 433 -41.97 -60.10 30.21
N ALA A 434 -40.74 -60.59 29.98
CA ALA A 434 -40.41 -62.01 30.05
C ALA A 434 -40.62 -62.60 31.46
N ASN A 435 -40.23 -61.85 32.50
CA ASN A 435 -40.49 -62.25 33.89
C ASN A 435 -41.99 -62.23 34.23
N GLU A 436 -42.74 -61.19 33.83
CA GLU A 436 -44.19 -61.11 34.03
C GLU A 436 -44.92 -62.26 33.31
N LEU A 437 -44.52 -62.60 32.08
CA LEU A 437 -45.05 -63.74 31.33
C LEU A 437 -44.73 -65.09 32.02
N SER A 438 -43.54 -65.22 32.63
CA SER A 438 -43.16 -66.41 33.39
C SER A 438 -43.97 -66.57 34.68
N LEU A 439 -44.31 -65.47 35.35
CA LEU A 439 -45.14 -65.46 36.57
C LEU A 439 -46.60 -65.82 36.27
N LEU A 440 -47.15 -65.37 35.14
CA LEU A 440 -48.50 -65.71 34.68
C LEU A 440 -48.67 -67.20 34.32
N SER A 441 -47.57 -67.90 34.00
CA SER A 441 -47.59 -69.34 33.67
C SER A 441 -47.66 -70.28 34.90
N VAL A 442 -47.62 -69.76 36.13
CA VAL A 442 -47.52 -70.56 37.37
C VAL A 442 -48.81 -70.60 38.20
N THR A 443 -49.88 -69.90 37.81
CA THR A 443 -51.18 -69.91 38.52
C THR A 443 -52.22 -70.80 37.81
N PRO A 444 -52.73 -71.88 38.44
CA PRO A 444 -53.92 -72.58 37.94
C PRO A 444 -55.19 -71.78 38.29
N PRO A 445 -56.09 -71.48 37.34
CA PRO A 445 -57.41 -70.96 37.68
C PRO A 445 -58.29 -72.07 38.29
N PRO A 446 -59.19 -71.75 39.23
CA PRO A 446 -60.20 -72.69 39.67
C PRO A 446 -61.42 -72.66 38.74
N VAL A 447 -62.10 -73.80 38.67
CA VAL A 447 -63.53 -74.01 38.36
C VAL A 447 -63.88 -74.52 36.94
N GLU A 448 -64.46 -75.73 36.99
CA GLU A 448 -65.49 -76.39 36.15
C GLU A 448 -65.32 -76.60 34.65
N ASP A 449 -65.67 -77.83 34.28
CA ASP A 449 -66.08 -78.34 32.97
C ASP A 449 -66.39 -77.27 31.91
N THR A 450 -65.58 -77.21 30.86
CA THR A 450 -66.00 -77.43 29.45
C THR A 450 -64.78 -77.25 28.52
N SER A 451 -64.52 -78.32 27.75
CA SER A 451 -63.76 -78.45 26.49
C SER A 451 -62.95 -77.28 25.87
N LEU A 452 -61.72 -77.65 25.46
CA LEU A 452 -61.02 -77.34 24.20
C LEU A 452 -60.34 -75.96 23.97
N ALA A 453 -59.00 -76.06 23.82
CA ALA A 453 -58.09 -75.30 22.94
C ALA A 453 -57.83 -73.80 23.26
N ALA A 454 -56.61 -73.26 23.29
CA ALA A 454 -55.32 -73.69 22.77
C ALA A 454 -54.21 -73.10 23.65
N ALA A 455 -53.35 -73.94 24.24
CA ALA A 455 -52.04 -73.50 24.68
C ALA A 455 -51.16 -73.41 23.43
N GLU A 456 -50.50 -72.28 23.20
CA GLU A 456 -49.46 -72.16 22.18
C GLU A 456 -48.37 -73.21 22.45
N GLU A 457 -48.46 -74.37 21.81
CA GLU A 457 -47.39 -75.35 21.83
C GLU A 457 -46.17 -74.76 21.13
N LEU A 458 -45.04 -74.70 21.84
CA LEU A 458 -43.74 -74.38 21.24
C LEU A 458 -43.54 -75.16 19.92
N PRO A 459 -43.02 -74.53 18.86
CA PRO A 459 -42.87 -75.17 17.55
C PRO A 459 -42.00 -76.42 17.61
N GLY A 460 -42.32 -77.43 16.78
CA GLY A 460 -41.60 -78.70 16.71
C GLY A 460 -42.34 -79.89 17.36
N SER A 461 -41.87 -81.11 17.10
CA SER A 461 -42.48 -82.33 17.66
C SER A 461 -42.26 -82.46 19.17
N SER A 462 -43.10 -83.22 19.88
CA SER A 462 -42.95 -83.49 21.32
C SER A 462 -41.54 -84.02 21.67
N GLN A 463 -40.93 -84.81 20.77
CA GLN A 463 -39.59 -85.33 20.93
C GLN A 463 -38.50 -84.26 20.71
N GLN A 464 -38.69 -83.35 19.76
CA GLN A 464 -37.80 -82.19 19.57
C GLN A 464 -37.86 -81.24 20.77
N ARG A 465 -39.05 -80.97 21.33
CA ARG A 465 -39.21 -80.15 22.54
C ARG A 465 -38.54 -80.77 23.76
N LYS A 466 -38.70 -82.09 23.96
CA LYS A 466 -37.98 -82.83 25.02
C LYS A 466 -36.47 -82.76 24.84
N LEU A 467 -35.96 -82.91 23.62
CA LEU A 467 -34.53 -82.81 23.35
C LEU A 467 -33.96 -81.41 23.64
N VAL A 468 -34.73 -80.35 23.35
CA VAL A 468 -34.35 -78.97 23.69
C VAL A 468 -34.42 -78.70 25.19
N ALA A 469 -35.40 -79.28 25.90
CA ALA A 469 -35.46 -79.22 27.36
C ALA A 469 -34.26 -79.94 28.02
N GLN A 470 -33.89 -81.12 27.51
CA GLN A 470 -32.71 -81.86 27.96
C GLN A 470 -31.41 -81.11 27.65
N LEU A 471 -31.31 -80.45 26.49
CA LEU A 471 -30.19 -79.56 26.18
C LEU A 471 -30.09 -78.43 27.20
N ARG A 472 -31.20 -77.76 27.52
CA ARG A 472 -31.22 -76.68 28.51
C ARG A 472 -30.79 -77.18 29.89
N GLU A 473 -31.30 -78.33 30.31
CA GLU A 473 -30.93 -78.96 31.58
C GLU A 473 -29.44 -79.32 31.61
N TYR A 474 -28.92 -79.93 30.54
CA TYR A 474 -27.50 -80.26 30.39
C TYR A 474 -26.60 -79.02 30.51
N LEU A 475 -26.98 -77.90 29.89
CA LEU A 475 -26.22 -76.64 29.95
C LEU A 475 -26.25 -76.03 31.37
N LEU A 476 -27.37 -76.13 32.08
CA LEU A 476 -27.51 -75.61 33.44
C LEU A 476 -26.86 -76.50 34.51
N LYS A 477 -26.63 -77.77 34.21
CA LYS A 477 -26.00 -78.75 35.09
C LYS A 477 -24.47 -78.61 35.08
N ASP A 478 -23.85 -78.74 36.26
CA ASP A 478 -22.39 -78.81 36.47
C ASP A 478 -21.57 -77.72 35.76
N ASN A 479 -22.12 -76.50 35.62
CA ASN A 479 -21.50 -75.36 34.95
C ASN A 479 -21.12 -75.58 33.46
N ASN A 480 -21.74 -76.54 32.79
CA ASN A 480 -21.44 -76.86 31.38
C ASN A 480 -21.62 -75.63 30.45
N LEU A 481 -22.57 -74.73 30.74
CA LEU A 481 -22.76 -73.48 30.00
C LEU A 481 -21.50 -72.60 29.95
N PHE A 482 -20.65 -72.66 30.99
CA PHE A 482 -19.45 -71.82 31.12
C PHE A 482 -18.18 -72.51 30.61
N ASN A 483 -18.28 -73.74 30.10
CA ASN A 483 -17.16 -74.42 29.48
C ASN A 483 -16.82 -73.79 28.12
N ALA A 484 -15.69 -73.10 28.05
CA ALA A 484 -15.26 -72.38 26.85
C ALA A 484 -14.82 -73.28 25.68
N ASN A 485 -14.61 -74.59 25.94
CA ASN A 485 -14.27 -75.58 24.93
C ASN A 485 -15.46 -76.47 24.53
N LEU A 486 -16.67 -76.17 25.02
CA LEU A 486 -17.86 -76.97 24.76
C LEU A 486 -18.12 -77.10 23.26
N ALA A 487 -18.02 -78.33 22.75
CA ALA A 487 -18.26 -78.62 21.34
C ALA A 487 -19.66 -79.18 21.11
N ARG A 488 -20.23 -78.92 19.93
CA ARG A 488 -21.53 -79.48 19.51
C ARG A 488 -21.55 -81.01 19.63
N ASP A 489 -20.41 -81.65 19.37
CA ASP A 489 -20.25 -83.10 19.35
C ASP A 489 -20.38 -83.71 20.74
N GLU A 490 -19.85 -83.01 21.74
CA GLU A 490 -19.93 -83.39 23.16
C GLU A 490 -21.36 -83.26 23.65
N ILE A 491 -22.06 -82.17 23.29
CA ILE A 491 -23.46 -81.96 23.62
C ILE A 491 -24.34 -83.06 23.01
N ALA A 492 -24.15 -83.38 21.73
CA ALA A 492 -24.94 -84.42 21.07
C ALA A 492 -24.72 -85.80 21.72
N SER A 493 -23.47 -86.12 22.07
CA SER A 493 -23.11 -87.37 22.74
C SER A 493 -23.70 -87.46 24.15
N ALA A 494 -23.63 -86.38 24.93
CA ALA A 494 -24.17 -86.32 26.29
C ALA A 494 -25.70 -86.43 26.33
N LEU A 495 -26.38 -85.94 25.30
CA LEU A 495 -27.84 -86.04 25.14
C LEU A 495 -28.30 -87.34 24.46
N GLY A 496 -27.38 -88.25 24.13
CA GLY A 496 -27.69 -89.53 23.48
C GLY A 496 -28.28 -89.38 22.07
N THR A 497 -27.91 -88.32 21.34
CA THR A 497 -28.44 -87.98 20.02
C THR A 497 -27.31 -87.76 19.00
N ASN A 498 -27.67 -87.41 17.76
CA ASN A 498 -26.70 -87.02 16.73
C ASN A 498 -26.78 -85.51 16.44
N LYS A 499 -25.70 -84.96 15.85
CA LYS A 499 -25.57 -83.51 15.59
C LYS A 499 -26.67 -82.95 14.70
N ASN A 500 -27.19 -83.75 13.77
CA ASN A 500 -28.23 -83.33 12.83
C ASN A 500 -29.58 -83.23 13.53
N ALA A 501 -29.94 -84.24 14.32
CA ALA A 501 -31.15 -84.25 15.14
C ALA A 501 -31.14 -83.12 16.19
N LEU A 502 -29.99 -82.87 16.83
CA LEU A 502 -29.83 -81.75 17.76
C LEU A 502 -29.97 -80.39 17.05
N ASN A 503 -29.31 -80.21 15.89
CA ASN A 503 -29.44 -78.99 15.10
C ASN A 503 -30.88 -78.75 14.65
N GLU A 504 -31.55 -79.79 14.15
CA GLU A 504 -32.92 -79.72 13.64
C GLU A 504 -33.90 -79.40 14.76
N ALA A 505 -33.77 -80.07 15.92
CA ALA A 505 -34.60 -79.80 17.08
C ALA A 505 -34.42 -78.36 17.60
N VAL A 506 -33.19 -77.90 17.81
CA VAL A 506 -32.95 -76.53 18.32
C VAL A 506 -33.37 -75.48 17.29
N LYS A 507 -33.11 -75.71 15.99
CA LYS A 507 -33.50 -74.77 14.94
C LYS A 507 -35.01 -74.68 14.79
N THR A 508 -35.73 -75.79 14.97
CA THR A 508 -37.20 -75.83 14.85
C THR A 508 -37.88 -75.20 16.06
N VAL A 509 -37.38 -75.47 17.27
CA VAL A 509 -38.01 -75.01 18.53
C VAL A 509 -37.57 -73.59 18.92
N ILE A 510 -36.28 -73.27 18.74
CA ILE A 510 -35.66 -72.01 19.22
C ILE A 510 -35.27 -71.07 18.06
N GLY A 511 -35.27 -71.55 16.81
CA GLY A 511 -34.89 -70.75 15.64
C GLY A 511 -33.38 -70.53 15.48
N LYS A 512 -32.54 -71.18 16.30
CA LYS A 512 -31.08 -70.99 16.35
C LYS A 512 -30.35 -72.31 16.17
N THR A 513 -29.07 -72.28 15.80
CA THR A 513 -28.22 -73.47 15.94
C THR A 513 -27.90 -73.73 17.42
N PRO A 514 -27.56 -74.97 17.83
CA PRO A 514 -27.21 -75.30 19.21
C PRO A 514 -26.11 -74.41 19.78
N MET A 515 -25.06 -74.12 19.01
CA MET A 515 -23.96 -73.25 19.47
C MET A 515 -24.36 -71.77 19.51
N GLU A 516 -25.27 -71.30 18.66
CA GLU A 516 -25.85 -69.96 18.78
C GLU A 516 -26.76 -69.84 20.00
N TYR A 517 -27.48 -70.92 20.34
CA TYR A 517 -28.30 -70.98 21.54
C TYR A 517 -27.44 -70.94 22.81
N VAL A 518 -26.38 -71.75 22.87
CA VAL A 518 -25.37 -71.71 23.96
C VAL A 518 -24.78 -70.30 24.09
N ARG A 519 -24.32 -69.69 22.98
CA ARG A 519 -23.77 -68.32 22.99
C ARG A 519 -24.79 -67.29 23.46
N THR A 520 -26.07 -67.45 23.11
CA THR A 520 -27.14 -66.56 23.61
C THR A 520 -27.24 -66.67 25.14
N MET A 521 -27.32 -67.90 25.66
CA MET A 521 -27.41 -68.14 27.10
C MET A 521 -26.17 -67.63 27.87
N GLN A 522 -24.97 -67.78 27.29
CA GLN A 522 -23.73 -67.23 27.84
C GLN A 522 -23.75 -65.69 27.88
N LEU A 523 -24.27 -65.03 26.83
CA LEU A 523 -24.42 -63.57 26.77
C LEU A 523 -25.46 -63.06 27.78
N ASP A 524 -26.58 -63.77 27.94
CA ASP A 524 -27.63 -63.43 28.90
C ASP A 524 -27.13 -63.52 30.34
N GLU A 525 -26.33 -64.55 30.65
CA GLU A 525 -25.71 -64.67 31.97
C GLU A 525 -24.60 -63.64 32.17
N ALA A 526 -23.79 -63.35 31.14
CA ALA A 526 -22.80 -62.28 31.18
C ALA A 526 -23.46 -60.93 31.49
N ARG A 527 -24.58 -60.64 30.84
CA ARG A 527 -25.39 -59.45 31.12
C ARG A 527 -25.85 -59.41 32.58
N ARG A 528 -26.33 -60.53 33.13
CA ARG A 528 -26.74 -60.65 34.54
C ARG A 528 -25.56 -60.38 35.49
N LEU A 529 -24.38 -60.92 35.20
CA LEU A 529 -23.17 -60.71 35.99
C LEU A 529 -22.67 -59.26 35.90
N LEU A 530 -22.76 -58.61 34.74
CA LEU A 530 -22.39 -57.20 34.56
C LEU A 530 -23.19 -56.26 35.48
N GLU A 531 -24.39 -56.65 35.90
CA GLU A 531 -25.25 -55.87 36.79
C GLU A 531 -25.13 -56.25 38.26
N LYS A 532 -25.05 -57.55 38.55
CA LYS A 532 -25.07 -58.05 39.94
C LYS A 532 -23.70 -58.02 40.61
N HIS A 533 -22.64 -57.99 39.82
CA HIS A 533 -21.26 -58.08 40.27
C HIS A 533 -20.40 -56.92 39.73
N PRO A 534 -20.64 -55.67 40.20
CA PRO A 534 -19.90 -54.50 39.73
C PRO A 534 -18.40 -54.54 40.05
N GLU A 535 -17.98 -55.39 40.98
CA GLU A 535 -16.58 -55.66 41.37
C GLU A 535 -15.78 -56.44 40.32
N LEU A 536 -16.44 -57.22 39.46
CA LEU A 536 -15.75 -58.00 38.43
C LEU A 536 -15.38 -57.10 37.25
N THR A 537 -14.20 -57.28 36.64
CA THR A 537 -13.88 -56.59 35.37
C THR A 537 -14.73 -57.16 34.23
N VAL A 538 -14.85 -56.43 33.11
CA VAL A 538 -15.64 -56.93 31.96
C VAL A 538 -14.96 -58.17 31.37
N GLU A 539 -13.64 -58.19 31.39
CA GLU A 539 -12.77 -59.30 31.01
C GLU A 539 -13.02 -60.53 31.89
N ALA A 540 -13.13 -60.34 33.22
CA ALA A 540 -13.45 -61.42 34.14
C ALA A 540 -14.85 -62.00 33.90
N VAL A 541 -15.84 -61.14 33.62
CA VAL A 541 -17.20 -61.59 33.26
C VAL A 541 -17.18 -62.38 31.95
N ALA A 542 -16.42 -61.95 30.94
CA ALA A 542 -16.28 -62.70 29.68
C ALA A 542 -15.74 -64.11 29.91
N LEU A 543 -14.67 -64.24 30.69
CA LEU A 543 -14.05 -65.52 31.02
C LEU A 543 -14.99 -66.41 31.84
N ASN A 544 -15.66 -65.85 32.84
CA ASN A 544 -16.62 -66.57 33.69
C ASN A 544 -17.85 -67.06 32.91
N CYS A 545 -18.18 -66.44 31.79
CA CYS A 545 -19.28 -66.85 30.91
C CYS A 545 -18.85 -67.78 29.77
N GLY A 546 -17.62 -68.30 29.79
CA GLY A 546 -17.15 -69.29 28.81
C GLY A 546 -16.61 -68.70 27.51
N PHE A 547 -16.18 -67.42 27.50
CA PHE A 547 -15.49 -66.83 26.35
C PHE A 547 -13.97 -66.84 26.54
N ASN A 548 -13.24 -67.58 25.69
CA ASN A 548 -11.77 -67.61 25.70
C ASN A 548 -11.11 -66.33 25.14
N VAL A 549 -11.85 -65.51 24.37
CA VAL A 549 -11.34 -64.31 23.70
C VAL A 549 -12.27 -63.13 23.99
N VAL A 550 -11.77 -62.15 24.73
CA VAL A 550 -12.54 -60.98 25.17
C VAL A 550 -13.06 -60.16 23.99
N GLU A 551 -12.28 -60.00 22.92
CA GLU A 551 -12.75 -59.27 21.72
C GLU A 551 -13.94 -59.96 21.05
N THR A 552 -13.95 -61.30 21.09
CA THR A 552 -15.08 -62.09 20.56
C THR A 552 -16.32 -61.87 21.42
N PHE A 553 -16.17 -61.83 22.76
CA PHE A 553 -17.25 -61.47 23.68
C PHE A 553 -17.77 -60.05 23.40
N TYR A 554 -16.91 -59.03 23.36
CA TYR A 554 -17.33 -57.65 23.10
C TYR A 554 -18.08 -57.50 21.78
N ARG A 555 -17.60 -58.15 20.71
CA ARG A 555 -18.25 -58.13 19.40
C ARG A 555 -19.60 -58.83 19.42
N LEU A 556 -19.69 -60.01 20.04
CA LEU A 556 -20.93 -60.77 20.11
C LEU A 556 -21.97 -60.10 21.03
N PHE A 557 -21.55 -59.57 22.18
CA PHE A 557 -22.41 -58.83 23.10
C PHE A 557 -22.96 -57.56 22.45
N ARG A 558 -22.11 -56.77 21.78
CA ARG A 558 -22.56 -55.58 21.03
C ARG A 558 -23.48 -55.95 19.87
N LYS A 559 -23.21 -57.06 19.16
CA LYS A 559 -24.08 -57.55 18.09
C LYS A 559 -25.45 -58.00 18.63
N HIS A 560 -25.48 -58.57 19.83
CA HIS A 560 -26.70 -59.11 20.43
C HIS A 560 -27.57 -58.03 21.09
N TYR A 561 -26.97 -57.12 21.85
CA TYR A 561 -27.70 -56.09 22.62
C TYR A 561 -27.60 -54.67 22.04
N GLY A 562 -26.81 -54.46 20.98
CA GLY A 562 -26.63 -53.15 20.34
C GLY A 562 -25.69 -52.19 21.08
N ILE A 563 -25.30 -52.50 22.32
CA ILE A 563 -24.39 -51.72 23.19
C ILE A 563 -23.25 -52.57 23.70
N THR A 564 -22.10 -51.96 24.00
CA THR A 564 -20.93 -52.72 24.50
C THR A 564 -21.13 -53.14 25.96
N PRO A 565 -20.49 -54.23 26.43
CA PRO A 565 -20.56 -54.66 27.82
C PRO A 565 -20.17 -53.57 28.84
N ALA A 566 -19.15 -52.77 28.51
CA ALA A 566 -18.66 -51.68 29.37
C ALA A 566 -19.66 -50.52 29.45
N GLU A 567 -20.27 -50.13 28.31
CA GLU A 567 -21.34 -49.13 28.29
C GLU A 567 -22.58 -49.64 29.02
N TYR A 568 -22.94 -50.91 28.84
CA TYR A 568 -24.05 -51.57 29.52
C TYR A 568 -23.89 -51.48 31.04
N ARG A 569 -22.73 -51.91 31.56
CA ARG A 569 -22.40 -51.83 33.00
C ARG A 569 -22.45 -50.39 33.51
N LYS A 570 -21.85 -49.45 32.77
CA LYS A 570 -21.81 -48.03 33.17
C LYS A 570 -23.22 -47.45 33.32
N ILE A 571 -24.13 -47.80 32.40
CA ILE A 571 -25.53 -47.35 32.46
C ILE A 571 -26.25 -48.03 33.63
N ALA A 572 -26.08 -49.35 33.81
CA ALA A 572 -26.70 -50.12 34.89
C ALA A 572 -26.34 -49.58 36.28
N LEU A 573 -25.06 -49.27 36.51
CA LEU A 573 -24.58 -48.65 37.75
C LEU A 573 -25.11 -47.23 37.98
N SER A 574 -25.33 -46.46 36.89
CA SER A 574 -25.83 -45.09 36.98
C SER A 574 -27.34 -44.99 37.21
N GLU A 575 -28.11 -46.05 36.94
CA GLU A 575 -29.56 -46.10 37.23
C GLU A 575 -29.86 -46.84 38.56
N GLN A 576 -28.86 -47.42 39.22
CA GLN A 576 -28.96 -48.02 40.57
C GLN A 576 -28.62 -47.05 41.70
N ASN A 577 -27.88 -45.97 41.41
CA ASN A 577 -27.62 -44.82 42.28
C ASN A 577 -28.59 -43.69 41.94
#